data_AF-A0A1B7LD28-F1
#
_entry.id   AF-A0A1B7LD28-F1
#
_cell.length_a   1.000
_cell.length_b   1.000
_cell.length_c   1.000
_cell.angle_alpha   90.00
_cell.angle_beta   90.00
_cell.angle_gamma   90.00
#
_symmetry.space_group_name_H-M   'P 1'
#
loop_
_entity.id
_entity.type
_entity.pdbx_description
1 polymer ?
#
loop_
_entity_poly.entity_id
_entity_poly.type
_entity_poly.pdbx_seq_one_letter_code
_entity_poly.pdbx_strand_id
1 'polypeptide(L)'
;MIKADIEPAGKNLVFRGIRGYKIMEELIQHLNEEDKSKLKRFSSGIAIVIVVLSLLGFWTGVDFLRESVYKHYFNPSRHTIVEQDPDTMEIYAWKDAMGNIYTTNDPDVKRFPYGIMCLILIILGVGVQSYNLMVEHYAVMLVVKSRMLDSGPPRQRLLHEMSLE
;
A
#
# COMPACT_ATOMS: atom_id res chain seq x y z
N MET A 1 25.65 -30.89 -24.92
CA MET A 1 24.60 -31.00 -23.88
C MET A 1 25.00 -30.04 -22.75
N ILE A 2 24.50 -28.81 -22.78
CA ILE A 2 24.90 -27.72 -21.87
C ILE A 2 23.81 -27.60 -20.80
N LYS A 3 24.15 -27.92 -19.54
CA LYS A 3 23.30 -27.64 -18.37
C LYS A 3 23.47 -26.16 -18.05
N ALA A 4 22.46 -25.35 -18.35
CA ALA A 4 22.38 -23.99 -17.84
C ALA A 4 21.87 -24.06 -16.39
N ASP A 5 22.72 -23.68 -15.44
CA ASP A 5 22.33 -23.42 -14.06
C ASP A 5 21.48 -22.17 -14.02
N ILE A 6 20.16 -22.34 -13.84
CA ILE A 6 19.23 -21.24 -13.61
C ILE A 6 19.15 -21.06 -12.10
N GLU A 7 19.95 -20.13 -11.58
CA GLU A 7 19.90 -19.72 -10.19
C GLU A 7 18.58 -18.96 -9.93
N PRO A 8 17.73 -19.39 -8.97
CA PRO A 8 16.42 -18.77 -8.77
C PRO A 8 16.57 -17.42 -8.04
N ALA A 9 16.36 -16.33 -8.79
CA ALA A 9 16.35 -14.93 -8.33
C ALA A 9 15.27 -14.58 -7.27
N GLY A 10 14.51 -15.56 -6.77
CA GLY A 10 13.39 -15.36 -5.84
C GLY A 10 13.76 -15.22 -4.36
N LYS A 11 15.00 -15.48 -3.94
CA LYS A 11 15.37 -15.49 -2.51
C LYS A 11 15.66 -14.12 -1.91
N ASN A 12 15.91 -13.08 -2.71
CA ASN A 12 16.33 -11.77 -2.21
C ASN A 12 15.19 -10.84 -1.80
N LEU A 13 13.95 -11.08 -2.25
CA LEU A 13 12.81 -10.20 -1.93
C LEU A 13 12.21 -10.49 -0.55
N VAL A 14 12.16 -11.75 -0.13
CA VAL A 14 11.61 -12.14 1.20
C VAL A 14 12.55 -11.73 2.35
N PHE A 15 13.87 -11.74 2.12
CA PHE A 15 14.86 -11.41 3.15
C PHE A 15 14.91 -9.92 3.53
N ARG A 16 14.45 -9.01 2.66
CA ARG A 16 14.42 -7.57 2.97
C ARG A 16 13.35 -7.21 4.00
N GLY A 17 12.18 -7.85 3.95
CA GLY A 17 11.08 -7.59 4.89
C GLY A 17 11.43 -7.96 6.34
N ILE A 18 12.07 -9.11 6.55
CA ILE A 18 12.46 -9.59 7.90
C ILE A 18 13.64 -8.78 8.46
N ARG A 19 14.59 -8.39 7.60
CA ARG A 19 15.74 -7.57 8.01
C ARG A 19 15.34 -6.13 8.37
N GLY A 20 14.39 -5.53 7.65
CA GLY A 20 13.88 -4.18 7.93
C GLY A 20 13.19 -4.08 9.29
N TYR A 21 12.39 -5.09 9.67
CA TYR A 21 11.74 -5.13 10.98
C TYR A 21 12.74 -5.11 12.14
N LYS A 22 13.82 -5.91 12.04
CA LYS A 22 14.85 -5.98 13.08
C LYS A 22 15.62 -4.66 13.24
N ILE A 23 15.95 -4.00 12.12
CA ILE A 23 16.63 -2.70 12.13
C ILE A 23 15.71 -1.61 12.71
N MET A 24 14.40 -1.66 12.43
CA MET A 24 13.45 -0.72 12.99
C MET A 24 13.28 -0.88 14.50
N GLU A 25 13.21 -2.11 15.01
CA GLU A 25 13.17 -2.36 16.46
C GLU A 25 14.43 -1.83 17.16
N GLU A 26 15.61 -2.09 16.58
CA GLU A 26 16.87 -1.57 17.10
C GLU A 26 16.89 -0.04 17.11
N LEU A 27 16.40 0.63 16.05
CA LEU A 27 16.28 2.10 16.01
C LEU A 27 15.31 2.64 17.07
N ILE A 28 14.17 1.98 17.27
CA ILE A 28 13.14 2.37 18.25
C ILE A 28 13.67 2.25 19.69
N GLN A 29 14.53 1.28 19.97
CA GLN A 29 15.16 1.14 21.29
C GLN A 29 16.09 2.32 21.64
N HIS A 30 16.67 2.99 20.64
CA HIS A 30 17.57 4.14 20.85
C HIS A 30 16.84 5.49 20.90
N LEU A 31 15.52 5.51 20.71
CA LEU A 31 14.71 6.73 20.78
C LEU A 31 14.31 7.03 22.22
N ASN A 32 14.32 8.31 22.59
CA ASN A 32 13.80 8.78 23.87
C ASN A 32 12.27 8.69 23.91
N GLU A 33 11.66 8.66 25.09
CA GLU A 33 10.20 8.45 25.26
C GLU A 33 9.36 9.53 24.55
N GLU A 34 9.86 10.77 24.49
CA GLU A 34 9.20 11.86 23.76
C GLU A 34 9.14 11.59 22.24
N ASP A 35 10.22 11.09 21.66
CA ASP A 35 10.31 10.82 20.23
C ASP A 35 9.55 9.54 19.83
N LYS A 36 9.48 8.55 20.73
CA LYS A 36 8.59 7.40 20.57
C LYS A 36 7.12 7.83 20.48
N SER A 37 6.69 8.78 21.32
CA SER A 37 5.33 9.34 21.27
C SER A 37 5.06 10.08 19.96
N LYS A 38 6.02 10.86 19.46
CA LYS A 38 5.93 11.52 18.15
C LYS A 38 5.82 10.51 17.01
N LEU A 39 6.65 9.46 17.04
CA LEU A 39 6.62 8.37 16.05
C LEU A 39 5.26 7.67 16.05
N LYS A 40 4.69 7.37 17.22
CA LYS A 40 3.36 6.74 17.33
C LYS A 40 2.25 7.60 16.74
N ARG A 41 2.25 8.91 17.02
CA ARG A 41 1.26 9.86 16.45
C ARG A 41 1.39 9.95 14.93
N PHE A 42 2.62 10.03 14.43
CA PHE A 42 2.91 10.06 13.01
C PHE A 42 2.47 8.77 12.30
N SER A 43 2.84 7.62 12.84
CA SER A 43 2.44 6.29 12.35
C SER A 43 0.92 6.18 12.26
N SER A 44 0.19 6.57 13.31
CA SER A 44 -1.28 6.55 13.29
C SER A 44 -1.86 7.50 12.24
N GLY A 45 -1.28 8.69 12.08
CA GLY A 45 -1.71 9.65 11.07
C GLY A 45 -1.53 9.12 9.65
N ILE A 46 -0.36 8.55 9.35
CA ILE A 46 -0.07 7.95 8.05
C ILE A 46 -0.97 6.74 7.78
N ALA A 47 -1.22 5.89 8.78
CA ALA A 47 -2.13 4.77 8.62
C ALA A 47 -3.52 5.23 8.17
N ILE A 48 -4.05 6.29 8.77
CA ILE A 48 -5.33 6.89 8.37
C ILE A 48 -5.28 7.40 6.93
N VAL A 49 -4.23 8.14 6.56
CA VAL A 49 -4.07 8.65 5.19
C VAL A 49 -4.02 7.50 4.18
N ILE A 50 -3.26 6.44 4.46
CA ILE A 50 -3.15 5.28 3.58
C ILE A 50 -4.50 4.59 3.43
N VAL A 51 -5.28 4.42 4.51
CA VAL A 51 -6.61 3.83 4.44
C VAL A 51 -7.53 4.66 3.54
N VAL A 52 -7.58 5.97 3.74
CA VAL A 52 -8.41 6.87 2.91
C VAL A 52 -8.01 6.80 1.44
N LEU A 53 -6.70 6.89 1.14
CA LEU A 53 -6.20 6.77 -0.23
C LEU A 53 -6.48 5.39 -0.83
N SER A 54 -6.41 4.33 -0.02
CA SER A 54 -6.71 2.96 -0.46
C SER A 54 -8.19 2.79 -0.80
N LEU A 55 -9.11 3.40 -0.04
CA LEU A 55 -10.54 3.39 -0.34
C LEU A 55 -10.84 4.14 -1.65
N LEU A 56 -10.24 5.32 -1.83
CA LEU A 56 -10.39 6.10 -3.07
C LEU A 56 -9.80 5.37 -4.28
N GLY A 57 -8.62 4.77 -4.11
CA GLY A 57 -7.95 3.97 -5.13
C GLY A 57 -8.74 2.71 -5.49
N PHE A 58 -9.32 2.04 -4.49
CA PHE A 58 -10.20 0.90 -4.72
C PHE A 58 -11.44 1.33 -5.50
N TRP A 59 -12.16 2.35 -5.05
CA TRP A 59 -13.36 2.85 -5.72
C TRP A 59 -13.08 3.20 -7.19
N THR A 60 -12.06 4.04 -7.43
CA THR A 60 -11.66 4.45 -8.78
C THR A 60 -11.18 3.26 -9.61
N GLY A 61 -10.46 2.32 -9.00
CA GLY A 61 -9.97 1.11 -9.65
C GLY A 61 -11.10 0.18 -10.07
N VAL A 62 -12.13 0.00 -9.25
CA VAL A 62 -13.32 -0.80 -9.60
C VAL A 62 -14.05 -0.17 -10.77
N ASP A 63 -14.28 1.14 -10.74
CA ASP A 63 -14.92 1.87 -11.83
C ASP A 63 -14.09 1.75 -13.13
N PHE A 64 -12.76 1.89 -13.03
CA PHE A 64 -11.86 1.70 -14.16
C PHE A 64 -11.89 0.28 -14.72
N LEU A 65 -11.89 -0.75 -13.86
CA LEU A 65 -11.96 -2.15 -14.28
C LEU A 65 -13.28 -2.43 -15.00
N ARG A 66 -14.40 -1.92 -14.50
CA ARG A 66 -15.72 -2.09 -15.12
C ARG A 66 -15.81 -1.37 -16.48
N GLU A 67 -15.24 -0.17 -16.58
CA GLU A 67 -15.38 0.65 -17.79
C GLU A 67 -14.39 0.24 -18.89
N SER A 68 -13.12 0.03 -18.53
CA SER A 68 -12.02 -0.09 -19.49
C SER A 68 -11.58 -1.52 -19.75
N VAL A 69 -11.69 -2.41 -18.76
CA VAL A 69 -11.13 -3.78 -18.83
C VAL A 69 -12.22 -4.81 -19.08
N TYR A 70 -13.23 -4.87 -18.23
CA TYR A 70 -14.31 -5.86 -18.28
C TYR A 70 -15.58 -5.24 -18.84
N LYS A 71 -15.52 -4.86 -20.12
CA LYS A 71 -16.59 -4.09 -20.77
C LYS A 71 -17.92 -4.82 -20.78
N HIS A 72 -17.92 -6.15 -20.78
CA HIS A 72 -19.18 -6.90 -20.77
C HIS A 72 -19.81 -6.96 -19.38
N TYR A 73 -19.10 -6.61 -18.29
CA TYR A 73 -19.69 -6.59 -16.95
C TYR A 73 -20.82 -5.55 -16.86
N PHE A 74 -21.87 -5.85 -16.10
CA PHE A 74 -23.02 -4.96 -15.98
C PHE A 74 -22.59 -3.57 -15.47
N ASN A 75 -22.94 -2.54 -16.24
CA ASN A 75 -22.75 -1.15 -15.86
C ASN A 75 -24.07 -0.39 -16.10
N PRO A 76 -24.71 0.18 -15.06
CA PRO A 76 -25.99 0.87 -15.21
C PRO A 76 -25.91 2.12 -16.11
N SER A 77 -24.72 2.70 -16.32
CA SER A 77 -24.57 3.84 -17.23
C SER A 77 -24.56 3.45 -18.71
N ARG A 78 -24.33 2.17 -19.03
CA ARG A 78 -24.14 1.68 -20.41
C ARG A 78 -25.08 0.55 -20.81
N HIS A 79 -25.60 -0.20 -19.85
CA HIS A 79 -26.34 -1.42 -20.10
C HIS A 79 -27.78 -1.30 -19.60
N THR A 80 -28.69 -1.87 -20.38
CA THR A 80 -30.11 -2.03 -20.00
C THR A 80 -30.34 -3.47 -19.59
N ILE A 81 -31.06 -3.68 -18.49
CA ILE A 81 -31.41 -5.02 -18.01
C ILE A 81 -32.40 -5.66 -19.01
N VAL A 82 -32.14 -6.90 -19.41
CA VAL A 82 -32.99 -7.67 -20.33
C VAL A 82 -33.73 -8.77 -19.58
N GLU A 83 -33.01 -9.46 -18.70
CA GLU A 83 -33.54 -10.58 -17.93
C GLU A 83 -33.13 -10.41 -16.47
N GLN A 84 -34.13 -10.40 -15.59
CA GLN A 84 -33.98 -10.26 -14.15
C GLN A 84 -34.98 -11.18 -13.46
N ASP A 85 -34.52 -11.84 -12.40
CA ASP A 85 -35.40 -12.58 -11.51
C ASP A 85 -36.36 -11.60 -10.79
N PRO A 86 -37.69 -11.79 -10.89
CA PRO A 86 -38.67 -10.88 -10.30
C PRO A 86 -38.70 -10.92 -8.76
N ASP A 87 -38.25 -12.01 -8.15
CA ASP A 87 -38.29 -12.22 -6.69
C ASP A 87 -36.95 -11.83 -6.05
N THR A 88 -35.82 -12.24 -6.64
CA THR A 88 -34.48 -11.99 -6.09
C THR A 88 -33.82 -10.71 -6.60
N MET A 89 -34.37 -10.12 -7.68
CA MET A 89 -33.78 -8.99 -8.40
C MET A 89 -32.39 -9.29 -8.99
N GLU A 90 -32.00 -10.56 -9.11
CA GLU A 90 -30.75 -10.97 -9.75
C GLU A 90 -30.81 -10.73 -11.27
N ILE A 91 -29.79 -10.06 -11.80
CA ILE A 91 -29.69 -9.75 -13.23
C ILE A 91 -29.00 -10.92 -13.93
N TYR A 92 -29.71 -11.59 -14.84
CA TYR A 92 -29.17 -12.71 -15.62
C TYR A 92 -28.62 -12.28 -16.98
N ALA A 93 -29.22 -11.24 -17.58
CA ALA A 93 -28.76 -10.71 -18.86
C ALA A 93 -28.97 -9.20 -19.00
N TRP A 94 -28.06 -8.56 -19.73
CA TRP A 94 -28.12 -7.13 -20.03
C TRP A 94 -27.65 -6.84 -21.44
N LYS A 95 -28.09 -5.71 -21.98
CA LYS A 95 -27.87 -5.30 -23.37
C LYS A 95 -27.13 -3.97 -23.44
N ASP A 96 -26.18 -3.86 -24.36
CA ASP A 96 -25.49 -2.60 -24.65
C ASP A 96 -26.25 -1.72 -25.66
N ALA A 97 -25.72 -0.52 -25.90
CA ALA A 97 -26.28 0.42 -26.87
C ALA A 97 -26.22 -0.07 -28.33
N MET A 98 -25.34 -1.04 -28.65
CA MET A 98 -25.18 -1.60 -29.99
C MET A 98 -26.13 -2.78 -30.27
N GLY A 99 -26.74 -3.33 -29.23
CA GLY A 99 -27.67 -4.42 -29.35
C GLY A 99 -27.17 -5.77 -28.83
N ASN A 100 -25.91 -5.84 -28.38
CA ASN A 100 -25.31 -7.09 -27.91
C ASN A 100 -25.85 -7.44 -26.53
N ILE A 101 -26.19 -8.71 -26.34
CA ILE A 101 -26.68 -9.25 -25.06
C ILE A 101 -25.54 -10.01 -24.39
N TYR A 102 -25.30 -9.68 -23.12
CA TYR A 102 -24.33 -10.32 -22.26
C TYR A 102 -25.04 -11.02 -21.10
N THR A 103 -24.41 -12.05 -20.57
CA THR A 103 -24.95 -12.92 -19.52
C THR A 103 -23.92 -13.16 -18.42
N THR A 104 -24.34 -13.76 -17.33
CA THR A 104 -23.43 -14.21 -16.25
C THR A 104 -22.38 -15.24 -16.72
N ASN A 105 -22.60 -15.87 -17.88
CA ASN A 105 -21.66 -16.85 -18.44
C ASN A 105 -20.50 -16.24 -19.22
N ASP A 106 -20.56 -14.94 -19.52
CA ASP A 106 -19.50 -14.24 -20.26
C ASP A 106 -18.14 -14.32 -19.55
N PRO A 107 -17.04 -14.55 -20.30
CA PRO A 107 -15.70 -14.66 -19.72
C PRO A 107 -15.29 -13.43 -18.90
N ASP A 108 -15.63 -12.23 -19.37
CA ASP A 108 -15.33 -10.97 -18.68
C ASP A 108 -16.05 -10.87 -17.33
N VAL A 109 -17.31 -11.31 -17.29
CA VAL A 109 -18.11 -11.33 -16.06
C VAL A 109 -17.54 -12.32 -15.06
N LYS A 110 -17.15 -13.52 -15.52
CA LYS A 110 -16.52 -14.54 -14.69
C LYS A 110 -15.13 -14.12 -14.20
N ARG A 111 -14.40 -13.31 -14.97
CA ARG A 111 -13.06 -12.84 -14.63
C ARG A 111 -13.04 -11.60 -13.74
N PHE A 112 -14.13 -10.82 -13.73
CA PHE A 112 -14.21 -9.57 -12.96
C PHE A 112 -13.85 -9.74 -11.47
N PRO A 113 -14.34 -10.77 -10.72
CA PRO A 113 -13.96 -10.97 -9.33
C PRO A 113 -12.45 -11.17 -9.12
N TYR A 114 -11.76 -11.83 -10.07
CA TYR A 114 -10.31 -12.00 -10.01
C TYR A 114 -9.58 -10.68 -10.30
N GLY A 115 -10.12 -9.83 -11.17
CA GLY A 115 -9.62 -8.47 -11.39
C GLY A 115 -9.70 -7.63 -10.11
N ILE A 116 -10.83 -7.71 -9.40
CA ILE A 116 -11.02 -7.06 -8.09
C ILE A 116 -10.01 -7.60 -7.07
N MET A 117 -9.81 -8.91 -7.01
CA MET A 117 -8.81 -9.53 -6.11
C MET A 117 -7.39 -9.00 -6.41
N CYS A 118 -7.00 -8.94 -7.68
CA CYS A 118 -5.71 -8.37 -8.09
C CYS A 118 -5.57 -6.90 -7.67
N LEU A 119 -6.63 -6.10 -7.85
CA LEU A 119 -6.65 -4.70 -7.42
C LEU A 119 -6.44 -4.57 -5.90
N ILE A 120 -7.14 -5.38 -5.10
CA ILE A 120 -6.99 -5.40 -3.64
C ILE A 120 -5.55 -5.74 -3.25
N LEU A 121 -4.96 -6.77 -3.87
CA LEU A 121 -3.59 -7.17 -3.59
C LEU A 121 -2.57 -6.08 -3.93
N ILE A 122 -2.77 -5.36 -5.05
CA ILE A 122 -1.92 -4.23 -5.43
C ILE A 122 -2.05 -3.11 -4.39
N ILE A 123 -3.28 -2.74 -4.02
CA ILE A 123 -3.53 -1.68 -3.03
C ILE A 123 -2.92 -2.05 -1.68
N LEU A 124 -3.09 -3.28 -1.22
CA LEU A 124 -2.52 -3.77 0.03
C LEU A 124 -0.99 -3.74 -0.02
N GLY A 125 -0.40 -4.26 -1.10
CA GLY A 125 1.04 -4.28 -1.29
C GLY A 125 1.65 -2.88 -1.29
N VAL A 126 1.07 -1.96 -2.06
CA VAL A 126 1.51 -0.55 -2.12
C VAL A 126 1.31 0.15 -0.77
N GLY A 127 0.18 -0.08 -0.11
CA GLY A 127 -0.13 0.50 1.19
C GLY A 127 0.86 0.07 2.28
N VAL A 128 1.12 -1.24 2.39
CA VAL A 128 2.09 -1.78 3.36
C VAL A 128 3.50 -1.28 3.06
N GLN A 129 3.92 -1.31 1.80
CA GLN A 129 5.24 -0.84 1.39
C GLN A 129 5.43 0.65 1.69
N SER A 130 4.42 1.47 1.39
CA SER A 130 4.47 2.92 1.62
C SER A 130 4.48 3.23 3.12
N TYR A 131 3.64 2.55 3.90
CA TYR A 131 3.61 2.71 5.35
C TYR A 131 4.97 2.43 5.99
N ASN A 132 5.55 1.27 5.66
CA ASN A 132 6.86 0.87 6.21
C ASN A 132 7.94 1.88 5.84
N LEU A 133 8.00 2.29 4.57
CA LEU A 133 9.01 3.24 4.09
C LEU A 133 8.87 4.61 4.77
N MET A 134 7.66 5.12 4.95
CA MET A 134 7.45 6.43 5.58
C MET A 134 7.74 6.39 7.08
N VAL A 135 7.33 5.35 7.80
CA VAL A 135 7.61 5.19 9.23
C VAL A 135 9.11 5.00 9.49
N GLU A 136 9.77 4.15 8.70
CA GLU A 136 11.22 3.95 8.77
C GLU A 136 11.97 5.25 8.51
N HIS A 137 11.61 5.97 7.45
CA HIS A 137 12.24 7.24 7.11
C HIS A 137 12.07 8.28 8.22
N TYR A 138 10.89 8.37 8.82
CA TYR A 138 10.63 9.29 9.93
C TYR A 138 11.39 8.90 11.21
N ALA A 139 11.47 7.60 11.53
CA ALA A 139 12.26 7.13 12.66
C ALA A 139 13.75 7.46 12.50
N VAL A 140 14.31 7.25 11.30
CA VAL A 140 15.70 7.64 11.00
C VAL A 140 15.90 9.14 11.16
N MET A 141 14.96 9.96 10.67
CA MET A 141 15.03 11.42 10.81
C MET A 141 15.05 11.86 12.29
N LEU A 142 14.24 11.21 13.14
CA LEU A 142 14.23 11.50 14.58
C LEU A 142 15.56 11.13 15.25
N VAL A 143 16.14 9.99 14.91
CA VAL A 143 17.45 9.56 15.44
C VAL A 143 18.59 10.47 14.99
N VAL A 144 18.59 10.92 13.73
CA VAL A 144 19.59 11.89 13.25
C VAL A 144 19.43 13.23 13.98
N LYS A 145 18.19 13.70 14.15
CA LYS A 145 17.90 14.95 14.86
C LYS A 145 18.36 14.90 16.31
N SER A 146 18.11 13.80 17.04
CA SER A 146 18.54 13.67 18.44
C SER A 146 20.06 13.66 18.57
N ARG A 147 20.77 12.93 17.71
CA ARG A 147 22.25 12.89 17.70
C ARG A 147 22.89 14.25 17.36
N MET A 148 22.30 15.02 16.46
CA MET A 148 22.78 16.36 16.13
C MET A 148 22.54 17.37 17.27
N LEU A 149 21.50 17.18 18.08
CA LEU A 149 21.23 18.04 19.24
C LEU A 149 22.11 17.69 20.45
N ASP A 150 22.47 16.41 20.63
CA ASP A 150 23.40 15.95 21.68
C ASP A 150 24.87 16.32 21.38
N SER A 151 25.22 16.55 20.12
CA SER A 151 26.52 17.12 19.73
C SER A 151 26.49 18.65 19.93
N GLY A 152 26.42 19.06 21.20
CA GLY A 152 26.35 20.46 21.61
C GLY A 152 27.45 21.35 20.99
N PRO A 153 27.23 22.68 20.91
CA PRO A 153 28.15 23.58 20.22
C PRO A 153 29.56 23.49 20.83
N PRO A 154 30.63 23.38 20.00
CA PRO A 154 32.01 23.17 20.46
C PRO A 154 32.52 24.28 21.41
N ARG A 155 31.83 25.42 21.47
CA ARG A 155 32.15 26.54 22.38
C ARG A 155 32.05 26.22 23.86
N GLN A 156 31.17 25.30 24.30
CA GLN A 156 31.03 25.01 25.74
C GLN A 156 32.13 24.08 26.28
N ARG A 157 32.72 23.21 25.45
CA ARG A 157 33.89 22.40 25.88
C ARG A 157 35.14 23.25 26.07
N LEU A 158 35.40 24.17 25.14
CA LEU A 158 36.57 25.05 25.23
C LEU A 158 36.52 25.99 26.45
N LEU A 159 35.34 26.45 26.86
CA LEU A 159 35.21 27.29 28.05
C LEU A 159 35.37 26.50 29.36
N HIS A 160 35.05 25.20 29.36
CA HIS A 160 35.25 24.36 30.53
C HIS A 160 36.72 23.95 30.72
N GLU A 161 37.46 23.71 29.63
CA GLU A 161 38.89 23.42 29.68
C GLU A 161 39.72 24.65 30.07
N MET A 162 39.38 25.84 29.57
CA MET A 162 40.09 27.08 29.94
C MET A 162 39.80 27.59 31.36
N SER A 163 38.86 26.99 32.11
CA SER A 163 38.59 27.35 33.52
C SER A 163 39.33 26.47 34.54
N LEU A 164 40.03 25.43 34.05
CA LEU A 164 40.76 24.46 34.87
C LEU A 164 42.30 24.62 34.76
N GLU A 165 42.77 25.61 33.99
CA GLU A 165 44.15 26.12 34.01
C GLU A 165 44.23 27.44 34.80
#